data_AF-A0A3M0YAD4-F1
#
_entry.id   AF-A0A3M0YAD4-F1
#
_cell.length_a   1.000
_cell.length_b   1.000
_cell.length_c   1.000
_cell.angle_alpha   90.00
_cell.angle_beta   90.00
_cell.angle_gamma   90.00
#
_symmetry.space_group_name_H-M   'P 1'
#
loop_
_entity.id
_entity.type
_entity.pdbx_description
1 polymer ?
#
loop_
_entity_poly.entity_id
_entity_poly.type
_entity_poly.pdbx_seq_one_letter_code
_entity_poly.pdbx_strand_id
1 'polypeptide(L)'
;DFALTQNGTTGGDVTVSREQIDKELRVYAIIVAYRNRGHLRSLTNPIRARRDRRPNLDLADFNLTEADLDRHFLAGREIGLENATLRQIIDHLEKVYCGHIGFEFMHIRERAKRRWLRERIERIMPEKSFGLSIEEKRRILEKLNGAVVFEKFLNTKYVGQKRFSLEGGESTIPALDFIINKGAELGVEEFVMGMAHRGRLNVLANILGKTYEQIFNEFEDFVIPDQSFGDGDVKYHMGYSSQVETPSGKKVHLKLAPNPSHLESVDPVVEGFTRAKGDLLYDNDYNRIMPILIHGDAAIAGQGVVYETVQMSQLQGYYTGGTIHFVINNQVGFTTDFYDARSSTYCTDVAKV
;
A
#
# COMPACT_ATOMS: atom_id res chain seq x y z
N ASP A 1 -5.17 26.53 76.01
CA ASP A 1 -5.77 27.70 75.37
C ASP A 1 -5.04 27.94 74.05
N PHE A 2 -5.79 28.25 73.00
CA PHE A 2 -5.39 28.45 71.58
C PHE A 2 -4.93 27.21 70.80
N ALA A 3 -5.42 26.89 69.60
CA ALA A 3 -6.64 27.20 68.86
C ALA A 3 -6.56 26.29 67.60
N LEU A 4 -7.65 25.60 67.28
CA LEU A 4 -7.89 25.06 65.96
C LEU A 4 -8.04 26.23 64.99
N THR A 5 -7.16 26.32 63.99
CA THR A 5 -7.43 27.08 62.76
C THR A 5 -7.41 26.13 61.58
N GLN A 6 -8.59 25.60 61.26
CA GLN A 6 -8.99 25.38 59.89
C GLN A 6 -8.96 26.73 59.16
N ASN A 7 -8.25 26.79 58.04
CA ASN A 7 -8.68 27.47 56.80
C ASN A 7 -7.55 27.36 55.77
N GLY A 8 -7.42 26.18 55.18
CA GLY A 8 -6.90 26.02 53.82
C GLY A 8 -8.08 25.55 52.98
N THR A 9 -8.64 26.42 52.17
CA THR A 9 -9.58 26.07 51.10
C THR A 9 -8.96 24.96 50.27
N THR A 10 -9.46 23.74 50.44
CA THR A 10 -9.26 22.63 49.52
C THR A 10 -9.78 23.09 48.16
N GLY A 11 -8.86 23.45 47.26
CA GLY A 11 -9.15 23.33 45.83
C GLY A 11 -9.64 21.90 45.62
N GLY A 12 -10.82 21.76 45.00
CA GLY A 12 -11.54 20.49 44.96
C GLY A 12 -10.65 19.37 44.45
N ASP A 13 -10.26 18.46 45.35
CA ASP A 13 -9.71 17.18 44.99
C ASP A 13 -10.81 16.44 44.23
N VAL A 14 -10.68 16.35 42.91
CA VAL A 14 -11.50 15.47 42.10
C VAL A 14 -11.11 14.05 42.50
N THR A 15 -11.84 13.46 43.44
CA THR A 15 -11.71 12.03 43.75
C THR A 15 -12.13 11.23 42.52
N VAL A 16 -11.15 10.85 41.69
CA VAL A 16 -11.35 9.95 40.56
C VAL A 16 -11.68 8.57 41.11
N SER A 17 -12.84 8.02 40.74
CA SER A 17 -13.25 6.70 41.23
C SER A 17 -12.39 5.61 40.60
N ARG A 18 -12.16 4.51 41.34
CA ARG A 18 -11.45 3.34 40.82
C ARG A 18 -12.13 2.75 39.57
N GLU A 19 -13.46 2.80 39.53
CA GLU A 19 -14.25 2.39 38.36
C GLU A 19 -13.96 3.27 37.15
N GLN A 20 -13.84 4.59 37.34
CA GLN A 20 -13.51 5.51 36.26
C GLN A 20 -12.11 5.23 35.68
N ILE A 21 -11.12 5.00 36.54
CA ILE A 21 -9.75 4.64 36.09
C ILE A 21 -9.77 3.32 35.30
N ASP A 22 -10.47 2.31 35.80
CA ASP A 22 -10.56 1.01 35.13
C ASP A 22 -11.22 1.13 33.74
N LYS A 23 -12.29 1.94 33.62
CA LYS A 23 -12.92 2.20 32.33
C LYS A 23 -12.02 3.01 31.39
N GLU A 24 -11.25 3.99 31.87
CA GLU A 24 -10.24 4.68 31.06
C GLU A 24 -9.20 3.71 30.47
N LEU A 25 -8.71 2.76 31.26
CA LEU A 25 -7.78 1.73 30.78
C LEU A 25 -8.42 0.82 29.72
N ARG A 26 -9.70 0.46 29.88
CA ARG A 26 -10.46 -0.33 28.89
C ARG A 26 -10.65 0.44 27.58
N VAL A 27 -10.97 1.73 27.64
CA VAL A 27 -11.08 2.58 26.45
C VAL A 27 -9.72 2.73 25.76
N TYR A 28 -8.64 2.89 26.51
CA TYR A 28 -7.28 2.85 25.95
C TYR A 28 -6.97 1.51 25.26
N ALA A 29 -7.38 0.39 25.87
CA ALA A 29 -7.22 -0.94 25.28
C ALA A 29 -8.00 -1.10 23.97
N ILE A 30 -9.19 -0.50 23.85
CA ILE A 30 -9.94 -0.42 22.57
C ILE A 30 -9.12 0.30 21.51
N ILE A 31 -8.59 1.50 21.81
CA ILE A 31 -7.76 2.27 20.86
C ILE A 31 -6.58 1.41 20.35
N VAL A 32 -5.89 0.73 21.27
CA VAL A 32 -4.78 -0.17 20.92
C VAL A 32 -5.28 -1.35 20.07
N ALA A 33 -6.44 -1.92 20.36
CA ALA A 33 -6.99 -3.02 19.59
C ALA A 33 -7.34 -2.62 18.15
N TYR A 34 -7.94 -1.45 17.93
CA TYR A 34 -8.20 -0.93 16.58
C TYR A 34 -6.91 -0.70 15.79
N ARG A 35 -5.88 -0.13 16.42
CA ARG A 35 -4.54 0.01 15.81
C ARG A 35 -3.92 -1.33 15.39
N ASN A 36 -4.16 -2.38 16.16
CA ASN A 36 -3.60 -3.71 15.90
C ASN A 36 -4.42 -4.56 14.93
N ARG A 37 -5.75 -4.48 15.00
CA ARG A 37 -6.68 -5.46 14.38
C ARG A 37 -7.81 -4.83 13.57
N GLY A 38 -7.92 -3.50 13.50
CA GLY A 38 -8.96 -2.81 12.70
C GLY A 38 -8.93 -3.20 11.22
N HIS A 39 -7.73 -3.47 10.68
CA HIS A 39 -7.54 -3.98 9.31
C HIS A 39 -8.25 -5.32 9.03
N LEU A 40 -8.66 -6.08 10.05
CA LEU A 40 -9.45 -7.30 9.89
C LEU A 40 -10.95 -6.98 9.65
N ARG A 41 -11.43 -5.83 10.10
CA ARG A 41 -12.81 -5.32 9.90
C ARG A 41 -12.93 -4.37 8.70
N SER A 42 -11.81 -3.96 8.09
CA SER A 42 -11.81 -2.94 7.03
C SER A 42 -12.54 -3.34 5.73
N LEU A 43 -13.08 -2.37 5.01
CA LEU A 43 -13.89 -2.51 3.79
C LEU A 43 -13.04 -2.51 2.50
N THR A 44 -12.02 -3.37 2.45
CA THR A 44 -11.02 -3.42 1.36
C THR A 44 -11.38 -4.34 0.19
N ASN A 45 -12.46 -5.13 0.28
CA ASN A 45 -12.85 -6.04 -0.79
C ASN A 45 -13.94 -5.40 -1.68
N PRO A 46 -13.66 -5.13 -2.97
CA PRO A 46 -14.59 -4.43 -3.86
C PRO A 46 -15.73 -5.33 -4.39
N ILE A 47 -15.64 -6.65 -4.24
CA ILE A 47 -16.57 -7.60 -4.86
C ILE A 47 -17.59 -8.15 -3.85
N ARG A 48 -17.17 -8.33 -2.59
CA ARG A 48 -18.01 -8.95 -1.54
C ARG A 48 -17.59 -8.52 -0.15
N ALA A 49 -18.48 -8.73 0.82
CA ALA A 49 -18.11 -8.64 2.23
C ALA A 49 -16.94 -9.59 2.54
N ARG A 50 -16.00 -9.12 3.36
CA ARG A 50 -14.86 -9.93 3.79
C ARG A 50 -15.30 -11.01 4.76
N ARG A 51 -14.57 -12.12 4.77
CA ARG A 51 -14.71 -13.14 5.79
C ARG A 51 -14.45 -12.52 7.16
N ASP A 52 -15.39 -12.72 8.08
CA ASP A 52 -15.19 -12.34 9.47
C ASP A 52 -14.02 -13.12 10.07
N ARG A 53 -12.97 -12.40 10.44
CA ARG A 53 -11.77 -12.92 11.10
C ARG A 53 -11.82 -12.77 12.62
N ARG A 54 -12.97 -12.37 13.17
CA ARG A 54 -13.21 -12.13 14.59
C ARG A 54 -12.14 -11.20 15.17
N PRO A 55 -12.20 -9.90 14.84
CA PRO A 55 -11.17 -8.96 15.26
C PRO A 55 -11.23 -8.65 16.76
N ASN A 56 -12.29 -9.06 17.47
CA ASN A 56 -12.52 -8.77 18.89
C ASN A 56 -12.35 -7.27 19.20
N LEU A 57 -13.27 -6.47 18.64
CA LEU A 57 -13.32 -5.01 18.74
C LEU A 57 -14.63 -4.50 19.36
N ASP A 58 -15.53 -5.41 19.77
CA ASP A 58 -16.82 -5.01 20.31
C ASP A 58 -16.69 -4.63 21.79
N LEU A 59 -17.59 -3.79 22.31
CA LEU A 59 -17.54 -3.30 23.70
C LEU A 59 -17.40 -4.42 24.74
N ALA A 60 -18.08 -5.54 24.50
CA ALA A 60 -18.08 -6.72 25.36
C ALA A 60 -16.69 -7.35 25.48
N ASP A 61 -15.83 -7.27 24.44
CA ASP A 61 -14.44 -7.77 24.49
C ASP A 61 -13.59 -7.01 25.52
N PHE A 62 -14.04 -5.82 25.93
CA PHE A 62 -13.35 -4.94 26.89
C PHE A 62 -14.13 -4.74 28.19
N ASN A 63 -15.16 -5.56 28.44
CA ASN A 63 -16.05 -5.43 29.59
C ASN A 63 -16.72 -4.04 29.68
N LEU A 64 -17.02 -3.42 28.54
CA LEU A 64 -17.81 -2.20 28.46
C LEU A 64 -19.21 -2.51 27.95
N THR A 65 -20.15 -1.62 28.24
CA THR A 65 -21.56 -1.79 27.87
C THR A 65 -22.06 -0.58 27.11
N GLU A 66 -23.25 -0.67 26.50
CA GLU A 66 -23.87 0.47 25.83
C GLU A 66 -24.10 1.67 26.78
N ALA A 67 -24.27 1.42 28.08
CA ALA A 67 -24.40 2.47 29.09
C ALA A 67 -23.13 3.33 29.24
N ASP A 68 -21.98 2.85 28.76
CA ASP A 68 -20.72 3.58 28.78
C ASP A 68 -20.52 4.47 27.53
N LEU A 69 -21.34 4.32 26.49
CA LEU A 69 -21.14 4.99 25.19
C LEU A 69 -21.16 6.52 25.28
N ASP A 70 -22.05 7.07 26.10
CA ASP A 70 -22.23 8.52 26.23
C ASP A 70 -21.41 9.12 27.39
N ARG A 71 -20.60 8.29 28.08
CA ARG A 71 -19.63 8.73 29.07
C ARG A 71 -18.39 9.31 28.38
N HIS A 72 -17.80 10.33 29.01
CA HIS A 72 -16.61 11.01 28.52
C HIS A 72 -15.34 10.33 29.05
N PHE A 73 -14.32 10.24 28.20
CA PHE A 73 -13.05 9.59 28.52
C PHE A 73 -11.85 10.45 28.12
N LEU A 74 -10.88 10.56 29.02
CA LEU A 74 -9.61 11.24 28.79
C LEU A 74 -8.73 10.46 27.80
N ALA A 75 -8.90 9.13 27.72
CA ALA A 75 -8.20 8.28 26.76
C ALA A 75 -8.37 8.75 25.29
N GLY A 76 -9.45 9.47 24.96
CA GLY A 76 -9.65 10.05 23.63
C GLY A 76 -8.52 11.00 23.19
N ARG A 77 -7.79 11.61 24.13
CA ARG A 77 -6.64 12.47 23.84
C ARG A 77 -5.56 11.74 23.03
N GLU A 78 -5.43 10.42 23.19
CA GLU A 78 -4.45 9.58 22.47
C GLU A 78 -4.68 9.51 20.96
N ILE A 79 -5.86 9.91 20.49
CA ILE A 79 -6.26 10.00 19.08
C ILE A 79 -6.67 11.43 18.70
N GLY A 80 -6.29 12.43 19.50
CA GLY A 80 -6.59 13.85 19.25
C GLY A 80 -8.03 14.28 19.56
N LEU A 81 -8.80 13.47 20.27
CA LEU A 81 -10.16 13.79 20.70
C LEU A 81 -10.19 14.14 22.19
N GLU A 82 -10.07 15.41 22.53
CA GLU A 82 -10.13 15.87 23.92
C GLU A 82 -11.54 15.76 24.49
N ASN A 83 -11.68 15.14 25.67
CA ASN A 83 -12.95 14.98 26.39
C ASN A 83 -14.09 14.44 25.50
N ALA A 84 -13.80 13.40 24.71
CA ALA A 84 -14.78 12.78 23.83
C ALA A 84 -15.56 11.66 24.52
N THR A 85 -16.78 11.42 24.05
CA THR A 85 -17.56 10.25 24.49
C THR A 85 -16.97 8.97 23.92
N LEU A 86 -17.19 7.84 24.59
CA LEU A 86 -16.76 6.53 24.05
C LEU A 86 -17.33 6.27 22.65
N ARG A 87 -18.57 6.69 22.38
CA ARG A 87 -19.18 6.65 21.06
C ARG A 87 -18.35 7.40 20.01
N GLN A 88 -17.96 8.64 20.31
CA GLN A 88 -17.13 9.45 19.41
C GLN A 88 -15.75 8.82 19.18
N ILE A 89 -15.15 8.23 20.22
CA ILE A 89 -13.86 7.52 20.13
C ILE A 89 -13.99 6.32 19.18
N ILE A 90 -15.00 5.46 19.37
CA ILE A 90 -15.23 4.28 18.53
C ILE A 90 -15.54 4.69 17.08
N ASP A 91 -16.42 5.67 16.87
CA ASP A 91 -16.76 6.17 15.54
C ASP A 91 -15.53 6.69 14.79
N HIS A 92 -14.62 7.37 15.49
CA HIS A 92 -13.35 7.82 14.91
C HIS A 92 -12.45 6.65 14.55
N LEU A 93 -12.28 5.67 15.45
CA LEU A 93 -11.45 4.49 15.20
C LEU A 93 -11.97 3.63 14.04
N GLU A 94 -13.29 3.43 13.94
CA GLU A 94 -13.93 2.74 12.80
C GLU A 94 -13.65 3.47 11.49
N LYS A 95 -13.77 4.80 11.45
CA LYS A 95 -13.47 5.61 10.25
C LYS A 95 -12.01 5.50 9.81
N VAL A 96 -11.08 5.51 10.77
CA VAL A 96 -9.63 5.50 10.48
C VAL A 96 -9.13 4.09 10.13
N TYR A 97 -9.49 3.07 10.92
CA TYR A 97 -8.89 1.74 10.83
C TYR A 97 -9.76 0.69 10.13
N CYS A 98 -11.06 0.95 9.96
CA CYS A 98 -12.02 0.01 9.37
C CYS A 98 -12.66 0.53 8.06
N GLY A 99 -12.14 1.63 7.49
CA GLY A 99 -12.59 2.16 6.20
C GLY A 99 -12.10 1.34 4.98
N HIS A 100 -11.95 2.00 3.84
CA HIS A 100 -11.48 1.36 2.59
C HIS A 100 -9.96 1.10 2.55
N ILE A 101 -9.23 1.46 3.61
CA ILE A 101 -7.80 1.20 3.77
C ILE A 101 -7.62 0.41 5.07
N GLY A 102 -6.94 -0.73 4.98
CA GLY A 102 -6.53 -1.52 6.15
C GLY A 102 -5.06 -1.25 6.46
N PHE A 103 -4.77 -0.89 7.71
CA PHE A 103 -3.40 -0.61 8.15
C PHE A 103 -2.85 -1.74 9.02
N GLU A 104 -1.75 -2.36 8.58
CA GLU A 104 -0.96 -3.30 9.37
C GLU A 104 0.43 -2.71 9.64
N PHE A 105 0.65 -2.20 10.85
CA PHE A 105 1.92 -1.55 11.18
C PHE A 105 2.41 -1.84 12.61
N MET A 106 1.55 -2.33 13.49
CA MET A 106 1.90 -2.53 14.89
C MET A 106 2.96 -3.61 15.13
N HIS A 107 3.17 -4.51 14.16
CA HIS A 107 4.21 -5.54 14.18
C HIS A 107 5.64 -4.97 13.99
N ILE A 108 5.78 -3.75 13.47
CA ILE A 108 7.08 -3.08 13.30
C ILE A 108 7.73 -2.86 14.67
N ARG A 109 8.93 -3.39 14.90
CA ARG A 109 9.59 -3.30 16.22
C ARG A 109 9.99 -1.86 16.58
N GLU A 110 10.52 -1.13 15.61
CA GLU A 110 11.00 0.24 15.78
C GLU A 110 9.86 1.21 16.15
N ARG A 111 9.97 1.79 17.36
CA ARG A 111 8.96 2.72 17.90
C ARG A 111 8.83 3.99 17.06
N ALA A 112 9.93 4.51 16.53
CA ALA A 112 9.92 5.74 15.73
C ALA A 112 9.11 5.55 14.44
N LYS A 113 9.33 4.45 13.70
CA LYS A 113 8.57 4.09 12.50
C LYS A 113 7.08 3.90 12.80
N ARG A 114 6.74 3.16 13.86
CA ARG A 114 5.34 2.99 14.30
C ARG A 114 4.66 4.32 14.63
N ARG A 115 5.36 5.20 15.36
CA ARG A 115 4.83 6.52 15.72
C ARG A 115 4.58 7.37 14.46
N TRP A 116 5.54 7.39 13.54
CA TRP A 116 5.45 8.13 12.29
C TRP A 116 4.26 7.68 11.43
N LEU A 117 4.03 6.37 11.34
CA LEU A 117 2.87 5.80 10.64
C LEU A 117 1.57 6.17 11.34
N ARG A 118 1.50 5.95 12.65
CA ARG A 118 0.32 6.28 13.47
C ARG A 118 -0.10 7.73 13.31
N GLU A 119 0.83 8.68 13.44
CA GLU A 119 0.55 10.10 13.30
C GLU A 119 0.01 10.47 11.93
N ARG A 120 0.42 9.77 10.87
CA ARG A 120 -0.12 9.98 9.51
C ARG A 120 -1.49 9.36 9.37
N ILE A 121 -1.67 8.12 9.81
CA ILE A 121 -2.92 7.36 9.69
C ILE A 121 -4.06 8.06 10.44
N GLU A 122 -3.83 8.46 11.69
CA GLU A 122 -4.86 9.09 12.54
C GLU A 122 -5.16 10.54 12.13
N ARG A 123 -4.35 11.15 11.25
CA ARG A 123 -4.63 12.45 10.64
C ARG A 123 -5.34 12.36 9.30
N ILE A 124 -5.59 11.16 8.79
CA ILE A 124 -6.35 10.99 7.56
C ILE A 124 -7.76 11.52 7.77
N MET A 125 -8.25 12.28 6.79
CA MET A 125 -9.61 12.84 6.76
C MET A 125 -10.38 12.28 5.57
N PRO A 126 -10.93 11.04 5.66
CA PRO A 126 -11.68 10.43 4.57
C PRO A 126 -12.86 11.32 4.11
N GLU A 127 -13.51 11.99 5.06
CA GLU A 127 -14.61 12.91 4.83
C GLU A 127 -14.22 14.16 4.01
N LYS A 128 -12.93 14.52 4.02
CA LYS A 128 -12.36 15.59 3.18
C LYS A 128 -11.64 15.05 1.95
N SER A 129 -12.03 13.85 1.48
CA SER A 129 -11.40 13.18 0.34
C SER A 129 -9.87 13.07 0.49
N PHE A 130 -9.38 12.76 1.69
CA PHE A 130 -7.95 12.61 1.97
C PHE A 130 -7.11 13.88 1.73
N GLY A 131 -7.75 15.05 1.62
CA GLY A 131 -7.07 16.31 1.32
C GLY A 131 -6.69 16.48 -0.16
N LEU A 132 -7.21 15.64 -1.06
CA LEU A 132 -6.93 15.72 -2.49
C LEU A 132 -7.59 16.95 -3.14
N SER A 133 -6.82 17.70 -3.92
CA SER A 133 -7.29 18.81 -4.74
C SER A 133 -8.18 18.32 -5.89
N ILE A 134 -8.89 19.26 -6.54
CA ILE A 134 -9.71 18.90 -7.71
C ILE A 134 -8.84 18.48 -8.90
N GLU A 135 -7.65 19.06 -9.04
CA GLU A 135 -6.66 18.71 -10.04
C GLU A 135 -6.13 17.28 -9.84
N GLU A 136 -5.80 16.91 -8.60
CA GLU A 136 -5.35 15.55 -8.27
C GLU A 136 -6.46 14.52 -8.56
N LYS A 137 -7.71 14.84 -8.20
CA LYS A 137 -8.87 13.99 -8.52
C LYS A 137 -9.08 13.83 -10.03
N ARG A 138 -8.92 14.91 -10.80
CA ARG A 138 -9.00 14.87 -12.27
C ARG A 138 -7.89 14.01 -12.86
N ARG A 139 -6.66 14.11 -12.36
CA ARG A 139 -5.53 13.27 -12.79
C ARG A 139 -5.77 11.80 -12.51
N ILE A 140 -6.28 11.45 -11.33
CA ILE A 140 -6.65 10.07 -10.99
C ILE A 140 -7.69 9.54 -11.99
N LEU A 141 -8.73 10.32 -12.28
CA LEU A 141 -9.76 9.95 -13.26
C LEU A 141 -9.20 9.81 -14.68
N GLU A 142 -8.31 10.71 -15.10
CA GLU A 142 -7.63 10.65 -16.40
C GLU A 142 -6.82 9.36 -16.54
N LYS A 143 -6.03 9.01 -15.51
CA LYS A 143 -5.24 7.78 -15.48
C LYS A 143 -6.10 6.52 -15.48
N LEU A 144 -7.23 6.53 -14.76
CA LEU A 144 -8.21 5.45 -14.81
C LEU A 144 -8.85 5.32 -16.21
N ASN A 145 -9.21 6.44 -16.84
CA ASN A 145 -9.75 6.44 -18.20
C ASN A 145 -8.75 5.87 -19.20
N GLY A 146 -7.49 6.28 -19.13
CA GLY A 146 -6.42 5.71 -19.97
C GLY A 146 -6.29 4.20 -19.79
N ALA A 147 -6.30 3.72 -18.55
CA ALA A 147 -6.23 2.29 -18.23
C ALA A 147 -7.41 1.50 -18.82
N VAL A 148 -8.64 1.97 -18.59
CA VAL A 148 -9.88 1.29 -19.01
C VAL A 148 -10.05 1.32 -20.54
N VAL A 149 -9.83 2.47 -21.17
CA VAL A 149 -10.01 2.63 -22.63
C VAL A 149 -8.99 1.80 -23.38
N PHE A 150 -7.74 1.73 -22.90
CA PHE A 150 -6.70 0.90 -23.50
C PHE A 150 -7.08 -0.59 -23.50
N GLU A 151 -7.55 -1.13 -22.37
CA GLU A 151 -8.00 -2.53 -22.30
C GLU A 151 -9.21 -2.79 -23.20
N LYS A 152 -10.19 -1.89 -23.20
CA LYS A 152 -11.37 -2.00 -24.07
C LYS A 152 -10.98 -2.04 -25.54
N PHE A 153 -10.06 -1.17 -25.96
CA PHE A 153 -9.55 -1.16 -27.32
C PHE A 153 -8.88 -2.48 -27.70
N LEU A 154 -7.95 -2.98 -26.87
CA LEU A 154 -7.28 -4.26 -27.11
C LEU A 154 -8.28 -5.41 -27.18
N ASN A 155 -9.29 -5.42 -26.30
CA ASN A 155 -10.32 -6.46 -26.29
C ASN A 155 -11.20 -6.44 -27.54
N THR A 156 -11.50 -5.26 -28.09
CA THR A 156 -12.30 -5.14 -29.32
C THR A 156 -11.49 -5.44 -30.58
N LYS A 157 -10.21 -5.04 -30.64
CA LYS A 157 -9.39 -5.18 -31.84
C LYS A 157 -8.68 -6.53 -31.94
N TYR A 158 -8.15 -7.05 -30.84
CA TYR A 158 -7.33 -8.26 -30.81
C TYR A 158 -8.04 -9.41 -30.09
N VAL A 159 -9.21 -9.80 -30.62
CA VAL A 159 -10.07 -10.84 -30.04
C VAL A 159 -9.32 -12.18 -30.00
N GLY A 160 -9.35 -12.85 -28.84
CA GLY A 160 -8.72 -14.16 -28.66
C GLY A 160 -7.21 -14.14 -28.39
N GLN A 161 -6.54 -12.99 -28.52
CA GLN A 161 -5.13 -12.87 -28.14
C GLN A 161 -4.96 -12.73 -26.62
N LYS A 162 -3.99 -13.47 -26.05
CA LYS A 162 -3.62 -13.35 -24.64
C LYS A 162 -2.95 -11.99 -24.40
N ARG A 163 -3.55 -11.17 -23.54
CA ARG A 163 -3.05 -9.82 -23.16
C ARG A 163 -2.81 -9.61 -21.67
N PHE A 164 -3.22 -10.57 -20.82
CA PHE A 164 -3.16 -10.47 -19.36
C PHE A 164 -3.73 -9.15 -18.81
N SER A 165 -4.99 -8.90 -19.16
CA SER A 165 -5.74 -7.66 -18.89
C SER A 165 -5.60 -7.18 -17.44
N LEU A 166 -5.51 -5.85 -17.29
CA LEU A 166 -5.61 -5.18 -16.00
C LEU A 166 -7.06 -4.97 -15.52
N GLU A 167 -8.06 -5.45 -16.25
CA GLU A 167 -9.47 -5.29 -15.88
C GLU A 167 -9.75 -5.75 -14.42
N GLY A 168 -10.42 -4.88 -13.66
CA GLY A 168 -10.67 -5.00 -12.22
C GLY A 168 -9.51 -4.55 -11.31
N GLY A 169 -8.33 -4.26 -11.87
CA GLY A 169 -7.13 -3.77 -11.18
C GLY A 169 -6.63 -2.43 -11.71
N GLU A 170 -7.48 -1.65 -12.38
CA GLU A 170 -7.12 -0.42 -13.10
C GLU A 170 -6.57 0.67 -12.18
N SER A 171 -6.90 0.62 -10.89
CA SER A 171 -6.34 1.48 -9.84
C SER A 171 -4.82 1.35 -9.70
N THR A 172 -4.20 0.32 -10.27
CA THR A 172 -2.75 0.18 -10.37
C THR A 172 -2.11 1.36 -11.11
N ILE A 173 -2.74 1.85 -12.18
CA ILE A 173 -2.19 2.95 -12.99
C ILE A 173 -2.12 4.28 -12.22
N PRO A 174 -3.22 4.80 -11.63
CA PRO A 174 -3.13 6.02 -10.82
C PRO A 174 -2.26 5.82 -9.56
N ALA A 175 -2.18 4.61 -8.99
CA ALA A 175 -1.30 4.35 -7.84
C ALA A 175 0.19 4.46 -8.23
N LEU A 176 0.61 3.82 -9.32
CA LEU A 176 1.99 3.92 -9.82
C LEU A 176 2.33 5.35 -10.24
N ASP A 177 1.41 6.04 -10.91
CA ASP A 177 1.57 7.45 -11.26
C ASP A 177 1.79 8.31 -9.99
N PHE A 178 0.99 8.10 -8.94
CA PHE A 178 1.16 8.82 -7.68
C PHE A 178 2.49 8.50 -7.00
N ILE A 179 2.90 7.22 -6.95
CA ILE A 179 4.19 6.79 -6.36
C ILE A 179 5.35 7.49 -7.07
N ILE A 180 5.37 7.47 -8.40
CA ILE A 180 6.45 8.07 -9.21
C ILE A 180 6.48 9.59 -9.00
N ASN A 181 5.34 10.27 -9.09
CA ASN A 181 5.28 11.72 -8.91
C ASN A 181 5.70 12.14 -7.50
N LYS A 182 5.23 11.41 -6.47
CA LYS A 182 5.60 11.70 -5.08
C LYS A 182 7.08 11.41 -4.81
N GLY A 183 7.61 10.30 -5.32
CA GLY A 183 9.03 9.98 -5.22
C GLY A 183 9.89 11.05 -5.90
N ALA A 184 9.48 11.51 -7.08
CA ALA A 184 10.17 12.59 -7.80
C ALA A 184 10.19 13.90 -6.99
N GLU A 185 9.07 14.30 -6.39
CA GLU A 185 9.00 15.45 -5.49
C GLU A 185 10.00 15.33 -4.33
N LEU A 186 10.13 14.12 -3.78
CA LEU A 186 11.03 13.79 -2.67
C LEU A 186 12.51 13.60 -3.09
N GLY A 187 12.82 13.67 -4.38
CA GLY A 187 14.21 13.65 -4.88
C GLY A 187 14.63 12.36 -5.60
N VAL A 188 13.72 11.40 -5.80
CA VAL A 188 14.00 10.23 -6.63
C VAL A 188 14.12 10.67 -8.10
N GLU A 189 15.21 10.27 -8.75
CA GLU A 189 15.52 10.58 -10.15
C GLU A 189 15.25 9.39 -11.07
N GLU A 190 15.29 8.16 -10.53
CA GLU A 190 15.06 6.94 -11.30
C GLU A 190 14.23 5.90 -10.56
N PHE A 191 13.32 5.25 -11.29
CA PHE A 191 12.52 4.14 -10.82
C PHE A 191 12.80 2.90 -11.64
N VAL A 192 13.20 1.82 -10.96
CA VAL A 192 13.45 0.51 -11.58
C VAL A 192 12.32 -0.42 -11.17
N MET A 193 11.60 -0.94 -12.15
CA MET A 193 10.39 -1.72 -11.95
C MET A 193 10.58 -3.18 -12.34
N GLY A 194 10.08 -4.08 -11.51
CA GLY A 194 9.83 -5.49 -11.82
C GLY A 194 8.34 -5.77 -11.74
N MET A 195 7.79 -6.55 -12.69
CA MET A 195 6.38 -6.91 -12.62
C MET A 195 6.06 -8.25 -13.26
N ALA A 196 5.01 -8.90 -12.74
CA ALA A 196 4.35 -10.02 -13.40
C ALA A 196 3.65 -9.62 -14.72
N HIS A 197 3.00 -10.58 -15.38
CA HIS A 197 2.33 -10.34 -16.67
C HIS A 197 1.06 -9.46 -16.58
N ARG A 198 0.38 -9.43 -15.43
CA ARG A 198 -0.94 -8.78 -15.30
C ARG A 198 -0.83 -7.26 -15.44
N GLY A 199 -1.52 -6.72 -16.44
CA GLY A 199 -1.54 -5.29 -16.76
C GLY A 199 -0.25 -4.73 -17.33
N ARG A 200 0.71 -5.58 -17.75
CA ARG A 200 2.02 -5.11 -18.22
C ARG A 200 1.94 -4.15 -19.41
N LEU A 201 1.12 -4.47 -20.41
CA LEU A 201 0.91 -3.60 -21.57
C LEU A 201 0.31 -2.25 -21.15
N ASN A 202 -0.57 -2.28 -20.16
CA ASN A 202 -1.20 -1.09 -19.61
C ASN A 202 -0.17 -0.19 -18.89
N VAL A 203 0.71 -0.79 -18.08
CA VAL A 203 1.82 -0.09 -17.42
C VAL A 203 2.80 0.47 -18.47
N LEU A 204 3.16 -0.30 -19.49
CA LEU A 204 4.03 0.15 -20.59
C LEU A 204 3.46 1.40 -21.28
N ALA A 205 2.18 1.40 -21.62
CA ALA A 205 1.53 2.53 -22.28
C ALA A 205 1.33 3.73 -21.34
N ASN A 206 0.67 3.52 -20.20
CA ASN A 206 0.12 4.59 -19.36
C ASN A 206 1.07 5.11 -18.27
N ILE A 207 2.17 4.38 -17.99
CA ILE A 207 3.22 4.78 -17.03
C ILE A 207 4.54 5.05 -17.75
N LEU A 208 5.05 4.08 -18.53
CA LEU A 208 6.35 4.24 -19.18
C LEU A 208 6.28 5.04 -20.49
N GLY A 209 5.10 5.30 -21.04
CA GLY A 209 4.96 6.08 -22.28
C GLY A 209 5.46 5.34 -23.53
N LYS A 210 5.44 4.00 -23.54
CA LYS A 210 5.61 3.21 -24.76
C LYS A 210 4.48 3.58 -25.73
N THR A 211 4.81 3.90 -26.98
CA THR A 211 3.80 4.43 -27.89
C THR A 211 2.81 3.33 -28.28
N TYR A 212 1.57 3.73 -28.57
CA TYR A 212 0.56 2.79 -29.04
C TYR A 212 0.98 2.09 -30.33
N GLU A 213 1.65 2.80 -31.24
CA GLU A 213 2.22 2.24 -32.47
C GLU A 213 3.20 1.10 -32.16
N GLN A 214 4.15 1.33 -31.25
CA GLN A 214 5.10 0.29 -30.83
C GLN A 214 4.38 -0.94 -30.24
N ILE A 215 3.36 -0.72 -29.41
CA ILE A 215 2.60 -1.83 -28.81
C ILE A 215 1.80 -2.56 -29.87
N PHE A 216 1.06 -1.87 -30.73
CA PHE A 216 0.19 -2.51 -31.73
C PHE A 216 1.00 -3.24 -32.80
N ASN A 217 2.18 -2.72 -33.17
CA ASN A 217 3.09 -3.45 -34.06
C ASN A 217 3.55 -4.81 -33.46
N GLU A 218 3.52 -5.00 -32.14
CA GLU A 218 3.79 -6.30 -31.50
C GLU A 218 2.58 -7.25 -31.50
N PHE A 219 1.40 -6.76 -31.89
CA PHE A 219 0.20 -7.57 -32.13
C PHE A 219 -0.01 -7.93 -33.59
N GLU A 220 0.55 -7.12 -34.49
CA GLU A 220 0.50 -7.30 -35.92
C GLU A 220 1.74 -8.12 -36.35
N ASP A 221 1.56 -9.34 -36.87
CA ASP A 221 2.65 -10.26 -37.27
C ASP A 221 3.48 -9.76 -38.50
N PHE A 222 3.38 -8.48 -38.84
CA PHE A 222 4.02 -7.87 -40.02
C PHE A 222 5.43 -7.33 -39.75
N VAL A 223 5.91 -7.34 -38.51
CA VAL A 223 7.28 -6.94 -38.20
C VAL A 223 8.20 -8.12 -38.44
N ILE A 224 8.99 -8.07 -39.51
CA ILE A 224 10.13 -8.98 -39.70
C ILE A 224 11.01 -8.80 -38.44
N PRO A 225 11.16 -9.82 -37.59
CA PRO A 225 11.99 -9.69 -36.40
C PRO A 225 13.39 -9.30 -36.85
N ASP A 226 13.96 -8.26 -36.26
CA ASP A 226 15.40 -8.03 -36.42
C ASP A 226 16.13 -9.16 -35.68
N GLN A 227 16.38 -10.27 -36.41
CA GLN A 227 17.05 -11.47 -35.91
C GLN A 227 18.54 -11.23 -35.59
N SER A 228 19.06 -10.02 -35.83
CA SER A 228 20.45 -9.66 -35.53
C SER A 228 20.79 -9.78 -34.04
N PHE A 229 19.79 -9.80 -33.15
CA PHE A 229 19.96 -9.81 -31.69
C PHE A 229 19.35 -11.03 -30.97
N GLY A 230 19.00 -12.11 -31.70
CA GLY A 230 18.56 -13.40 -31.12
C GLY A 230 17.09 -13.77 -31.40
N ASP A 231 16.62 -14.82 -30.72
CA ASP A 231 15.32 -15.49 -30.99
C ASP A 231 14.08 -14.67 -30.56
N GLY A 232 14.28 -13.58 -29.81
CA GLY A 232 13.20 -12.76 -29.24
C GLY A 232 12.49 -13.41 -28.05
N ASP A 233 11.45 -12.74 -27.53
CA ASP A 233 10.56 -13.26 -26.49
C ASP A 233 9.15 -12.67 -26.69
N VAL A 234 8.15 -13.17 -25.99
CA VAL A 234 6.77 -12.66 -26.06
C VAL A 234 6.69 -11.21 -25.58
N LYS A 235 5.81 -10.41 -26.19
CA LYS A 235 5.65 -8.96 -25.95
C LYS A 235 5.53 -8.53 -24.48
N TYR A 236 5.03 -9.41 -23.61
CA TYR A 236 4.90 -9.17 -22.17
C TYR A 236 6.09 -9.66 -21.31
N HIS A 237 7.21 -10.05 -21.91
CA HIS A 237 8.50 -10.28 -21.23
C HIS A 237 9.52 -9.17 -21.51
N MET A 238 9.33 -8.40 -22.59
CA MET A 238 10.27 -7.36 -22.99
C MET A 238 10.33 -6.23 -21.96
N GLY A 239 11.55 -5.75 -21.68
CA GLY A 239 11.79 -4.57 -20.88
C GLY A 239 11.52 -3.28 -21.66
N TYR A 240 11.50 -2.16 -20.96
CA TYR A 240 11.38 -0.85 -21.60
C TYR A 240 12.07 0.21 -20.74
N SER A 241 12.54 1.29 -21.36
CA SER A 241 13.17 2.40 -20.66
C SER A 241 12.72 3.70 -21.28
N SER A 242 12.40 4.68 -20.44
CA SER A 242 11.94 5.99 -20.88
C SER A 242 12.33 7.07 -19.89
N GLN A 243 12.27 8.31 -20.35
CA GLN A 243 12.30 9.47 -19.47
C GLN A 243 10.93 10.14 -19.55
N VAL A 244 10.32 10.40 -18.41
CA VAL A 244 9.02 11.06 -18.32
C VAL A 244 9.13 12.33 -17.50
N GLU A 245 8.30 13.32 -17.83
CA GLU A 245 8.19 14.56 -17.06
C GLU A 245 6.99 14.48 -16.11
N THR A 246 7.23 14.74 -14.83
CA THR A 246 6.18 14.77 -13.81
C THR A 246 5.36 16.06 -13.91
N PRO A 247 4.16 16.13 -13.31
CA PRO A 247 3.39 17.37 -13.23
C PRO A 247 4.13 18.54 -12.55
N SER A 248 5.12 18.24 -11.71
CA SER A 248 6.00 19.23 -11.08
C SER A 248 7.17 19.68 -11.96
N GLY A 249 7.25 19.22 -13.22
CA GLY A 249 8.30 19.56 -14.18
C GLY A 249 9.62 18.81 -13.97
N LYS A 250 9.66 17.83 -13.05
CA LYS A 250 10.85 17.02 -12.83
C LYS A 250 10.92 15.92 -13.88
N LYS A 251 12.12 15.70 -14.45
CA LYS A 251 12.36 14.57 -15.35
C LYS A 251 12.81 13.37 -14.53
N VAL A 252 12.17 12.22 -14.73
CA VAL A 252 12.53 10.97 -14.06
C VAL A 252 12.75 9.86 -15.09
N HIS A 253 13.73 9.00 -14.79
CA HIS A 253 14.03 7.82 -15.58
C HIS A 253 13.17 6.66 -15.10
N LEU A 254 12.44 6.02 -16.02
CA LEU A 254 11.67 4.82 -15.73
C LEU A 254 12.27 3.65 -16.46
N LYS A 255 12.45 2.54 -15.75
CA LYS A 255 12.88 1.27 -16.34
C LYS A 255 11.96 0.15 -15.92
N LEU A 256 11.48 -0.62 -16.88
CA LEU A 256 10.85 -1.91 -16.63
C LEU A 256 11.84 -3.02 -17.02
N ALA A 257 12.21 -3.87 -16.07
CA ALA A 257 13.09 -4.99 -16.34
C ALA A 257 12.42 -6.02 -17.26
N PRO A 258 13.17 -6.62 -18.20
CA PRO A 258 12.69 -7.83 -18.86
C PRO A 258 12.61 -8.96 -17.85
N ASN A 259 11.66 -9.88 -18.03
CA ASN A 259 11.53 -11.04 -17.14
C ASN A 259 10.89 -12.24 -17.85
N PRO A 260 11.28 -13.47 -17.46
CA PRO A 260 10.65 -14.67 -17.97
C PRO A 260 9.26 -14.86 -17.35
N SER A 261 8.57 -15.93 -17.78
CA SER A 261 7.28 -16.33 -17.20
C SER A 261 7.37 -16.83 -15.74
N HIS A 262 8.57 -17.14 -15.24
CA HIS A 262 8.79 -17.53 -13.84
C HIS A 262 8.50 -16.33 -12.93
N LEU A 263 7.29 -16.31 -12.33
CA LEU A 263 6.85 -15.21 -11.47
C LEU A 263 7.83 -15.00 -10.30
N GLU A 264 7.93 -13.75 -9.86
CA GLU A 264 8.82 -13.28 -8.77
C GLU A 264 10.34 -13.44 -9.03
N SER A 265 10.77 -14.17 -10.07
CA SER A 265 12.21 -14.32 -10.38
C SER A 265 12.91 -13.02 -10.77
N VAL A 266 12.14 -12.01 -11.18
CA VAL A 266 12.66 -10.67 -11.54
C VAL A 266 12.99 -9.83 -10.30
N ASP A 267 12.44 -10.16 -9.13
CA ASP A 267 12.56 -9.36 -7.92
C ASP A 267 14.02 -9.13 -7.51
N PRO A 268 14.86 -10.16 -7.29
CA PRO A 268 16.26 -9.96 -6.95
C PRO A 268 17.07 -9.35 -8.10
N VAL A 269 16.64 -9.53 -9.35
CA VAL A 269 17.29 -8.93 -10.52
C VAL A 269 17.11 -7.41 -10.50
N VAL A 270 15.92 -6.93 -10.18
CA VAL A 270 15.64 -5.49 -10.04
C VAL A 270 16.38 -4.89 -8.86
N GLU A 271 16.46 -5.60 -7.73
CA GLU A 271 17.26 -5.14 -6.58
C GLU A 271 18.75 -5.04 -6.94
N GLY A 272 19.32 -6.08 -7.56
CA GLY A 272 20.72 -6.07 -8.00
C GLY A 272 21.01 -4.98 -9.04
N PHE A 273 20.10 -4.76 -9.98
CA PHE A 273 20.20 -3.69 -10.97
C PHE A 273 20.15 -2.31 -10.32
N THR A 274 19.19 -2.09 -9.42
CA THR A 274 19.04 -0.87 -8.64
C THR A 274 20.28 -0.58 -7.81
N ARG A 275 20.79 -1.60 -7.11
CA ARG A 275 22.02 -1.53 -6.34
C ARG A 275 23.21 -1.10 -7.19
N ALA A 276 23.44 -1.79 -8.31
CA ALA A 276 24.55 -1.46 -9.21
C ALA A 276 24.48 -0.01 -9.72
N LYS A 277 23.27 0.48 -10.06
CA LYS A 277 23.09 1.87 -10.47
C LYS A 277 23.27 2.86 -9.33
N GLY A 278 22.77 2.55 -8.14
CA GLY A 278 23.00 3.34 -6.93
C GLY A 278 24.50 3.56 -6.68
N ASP A 279 25.28 2.48 -6.77
CA ASP A 279 26.72 2.50 -6.54
C ASP A 279 27.47 3.29 -7.63
N LEU A 280 27.10 3.10 -8.90
CA LEU A 280 27.87 3.63 -10.04
C LEU A 280 27.44 5.03 -10.50
N LEU A 281 26.17 5.39 -10.38
CA LEU A 281 25.61 6.62 -10.97
C LEU A 281 25.07 7.61 -9.94
N TYR A 282 24.85 7.16 -8.70
CA TYR A 282 24.24 7.97 -7.65
C TYR A 282 25.13 8.07 -6.41
N ASP A 283 26.42 7.78 -6.52
CA ASP A 283 27.40 7.91 -5.43
C ASP A 283 27.00 7.17 -4.14
N ASN A 284 26.30 6.04 -4.27
CA ASN A 284 25.70 5.27 -3.17
C ASN A 284 24.55 6.00 -2.43
N ASP A 285 23.98 7.05 -3.01
CA ASP A 285 22.75 7.69 -2.51
C ASP A 285 21.51 6.95 -3.04
N TYR A 286 21.10 5.93 -2.29
CA TYR A 286 19.92 5.14 -2.60
C TYR A 286 18.59 5.88 -2.40
N ASN A 287 18.58 7.16 -2.01
CA ASN A 287 17.34 7.97 -2.03
C ASN A 287 17.03 8.51 -3.43
N ARG A 288 18.00 8.48 -4.36
CA ARG A 288 17.85 8.99 -5.73
C ARG A 288 17.36 7.93 -6.72
N ILE A 289 17.38 6.65 -6.35
CA ILE A 289 16.89 5.55 -7.15
C ILE A 289 15.96 4.65 -6.33
N MET A 290 14.77 4.35 -6.85
CA MET A 290 13.75 3.60 -6.11
C MET A 290 13.33 2.33 -6.88
N PRO A 291 13.48 1.14 -6.28
CA PRO A 291 12.91 -0.07 -6.83
C PRO A 291 11.40 -0.14 -6.53
N ILE A 292 10.63 -0.60 -7.52
CA ILE A 292 9.19 -0.90 -7.38
C ILE A 292 8.96 -2.32 -7.90
N LEU A 293 8.43 -3.21 -7.06
CA LEU A 293 8.12 -4.58 -7.44
C LEU A 293 6.60 -4.80 -7.43
N ILE A 294 6.07 -5.31 -8.54
CA ILE A 294 4.64 -5.52 -8.76
C ILE A 294 4.33 -7.01 -8.84
N HIS A 295 3.57 -7.49 -7.86
CA HIS A 295 3.36 -8.92 -7.64
C HIS A 295 1.90 -9.35 -7.89
N GLY A 296 1.70 -10.64 -8.14
CA GLY A 296 0.39 -11.30 -8.01
C GLY A 296 0.20 -11.87 -6.61
N ASP A 297 -1.04 -11.95 -6.11
CA ASP A 297 -1.32 -12.41 -4.74
C ASP A 297 -0.93 -13.87 -4.47
N ALA A 298 -1.19 -14.77 -5.42
CA ALA A 298 -0.81 -16.17 -5.27
C ALA A 298 0.72 -16.37 -5.35
N ALA A 299 1.37 -15.62 -6.24
CA ALA A 299 2.81 -15.75 -6.48
C ALA A 299 3.63 -15.18 -5.32
N ILE A 300 3.29 -13.98 -4.82
CA ILE A 300 4.00 -13.38 -3.68
C ILE A 300 3.94 -14.23 -2.41
N ALA A 301 2.82 -14.94 -2.21
CA ALA A 301 2.63 -15.80 -1.04
C ALA A 301 3.32 -17.17 -1.19
N GLY A 302 3.57 -17.63 -2.41
CA GLY A 302 4.00 -19.00 -2.70
C GLY A 302 5.45 -19.16 -3.18
N GLN A 303 6.06 -18.12 -3.76
CA GLN A 303 7.41 -18.20 -4.29
C GLN A 303 8.46 -17.82 -3.23
N GLY A 304 9.37 -18.75 -2.93
CA GLY A 304 10.40 -18.57 -1.89
C GLY A 304 11.37 -17.41 -2.15
N VAL A 305 11.60 -17.07 -3.43
CA VAL A 305 12.47 -15.96 -3.84
C VAL A 305 11.99 -14.60 -3.28
N VAL A 306 10.69 -14.45 -3.01
CA VAL A 306 10.16 -13.23 -2.38
C VAL A 306 10.66 -13.10 -0.95
N TYR A 307 10.61 -14.18 -0.16
CA TYR A 307 11.15 -14.19 1.20
C TYR A 307 12.66 -13.90 1.17
N GLU A 308 13.41 -14.55 0.28
CA GLU A 308 14.85 -14.32 0.12
C GLU A 308 15.15 -12.86 -0.18
N THR A 309 14.42 -12.24 -1.11
CA THR A 309 14.58 -10.83 -1.51
C THR A 309 14.27 -9.88 -0.36
N VAL A 310 13.15 -10.07 0.34
CA VAL A 310 12.77 -9.23 1.49
C VAL A 310 13.80 -9.35 2.63
N GLN A 311 14.32 -10.55 2.90
CA GLN A 311 15.37 -10.75 3.91
C GLN A 311 16.66 -10.00 3.57
N MET A 312 17.01 -9.90 2.30
CA MET A 312 18.21 -9.18 1.87
C MET A 312 18.09 -7.65 2.01
N SER A 313 16.88 -7.11 2.16
CA SER A 313 16.60 -5.65 2.08
C SER A 313 17.42 -4.76 3.01
N GLN A 314 17.90 -5.27 4.15
CA GLN A 314 18.72 -4.52 5.12
C GLN A 314 20.19 -4.95 5.15
N LEU A 315 20.61 -5.92 4.33
CA LEU A 315 21.99 -6.36 4.27
C LEU A 315 22.84 -5.34 3.52
N GLN A 316 23.99 -4.96 4.07
CA GLN A 316 24.85 -3.92 3.49
C GLN A 316 25.22 -4.18 2.01
N GLY A 317 25.44 -5.43 1.61
CA GLY A 317 25.75 -5.81 0.23
C GLY A 317 24.57 -5.77 -0.75
N TYR A 318 23.33 -5.69 -0.24
CA TYR A 318 22.09 -5.77 -1.02
C TYR A 318 21.17 -4.57 -0.80
N TYR A 319 21.49 -3.70 0.13
CA TYR A 319 20.69 -2.53 0.48
C TYR A 319 20.49 -1.59 -0.73
N THR A 320 19.23 -1.18 -0.93
CA THR A 320 18.77 -0.30 -2.03
C THR A 320 17.94 0.88 -1.53
N GLY A 321 17.99 1.22 -0.24
CA GLY A 321 17.16 2.29 0.33
C GLY A 321 15.74 1.86 0.72
N GLY A 322 15.34 0.64 0.33
CA GLY A 322 14.01 0.09 0.53
C GLY A 322 13.17 0.11 -0.75
N THR A 323 12.19 -0.79 -0.82
CA THR A 323 11.44 -1.10 -2.04
C THR A 323 9.96 -0.88 -1.85
N ILE A 324 9.29 -0.31 -2.85
CA ILE A 324 7.83 -0.26 -2.88
C ILE A 324 7.31 -1.56 -3.50
N HIS A 325 6.71 -2.41 -2.68
CA HIS A 325 6.02 -3.61 -3.12
C HIS A 325 4.54 -3.30 -3.37
N PHE A 326 4.07 -3.54 -4.59
CA PHE A 326 2.68 -3.33 -4.99
C PHE A 326 2.05 -4.66 -5.41
N VAL A 327 1.07 -5.16 -4.66
CA VAL A 327 0.43 -6.45 -4.96
C VAL A 327 -0.91 -6.21 -5.65
N ILE A 328 -1.05 -6.71 -6.87
CA ILE A 328 -2.34 -6.76 -7.57
C ILE A 328 -3.12 -7.96 -7.03
N ASN A 329 -3.80 -7.75 -5.89
CA ASN A 329 -4.59 -8.79 -5.22
C ASN A 329 -6.00 -8.89 -5.83
N ASN A 330 -6.10 -9.64 -6.91
CA ASN A 330 -7.35 -10.00 -7.57
C ASN A 330 -8.07 -11.20 -6.91
N GLN A 331 -7.55 -11.71 -5.79
CA GLN A 331 -8.11 -12.82 -5.00
C GLN A 331 -8.18 -14.16 -5.74
N VAL A 332 -7.40 -14.36 -6.80
CA VAL A 332 -7.39 -15.60 -7.58
C VAL A 332 -6.05 -15.83 -8.29
N GLY A 333 -5.50 -17.03 -8.09
CA GLY A 333 -4.30 -17.50 -8.78
C GLY A 333 -4.69 -18.44 -9.93
N PHE A 334 -4.88 -17.90 -11.13
CA PHE A 334 -5.38 -18.67 -12.29
C PHE A 334 -6.76 -19.31 -12.00
N THR A 335 -6.81 -20.58 -11.56
CA THR A 335 -8.03 -21.29 -11.15
C THR A 335 -8.08 -21.56 -9.64
N THR A 336 -7.03 -21.22 -8.91
CA THR A 336 -6.88 -21.50 -7.47
C THR A 336 -7.46 -20.35 -6.65
N ASP A 337 -8.38 -20.67 -5.74
CA ASP A 337 -8.92 -19.70 -4.78
C ASP A 337 -7.87 -19.32 -3.73
N PHE A 338 -7.99 -18.13 -3.16
CA PHE A 338 -6.98 -17.58 -2.25
C PHE A 338 -6.82 -18.38 -0.94
N TYR A 339 -7.78 -19.25 -0.60
CA TYR A 339 -7.69 -20.15 0.56
C TYR A 339 -6.76 -21.34 0.32
N ASP A 340 -6.65 -21.79 -0.93
CA ASP A 340 -5.75 -22.89 -1.31
C ASP A 340 -4.37 -22.36 -1.69
N ALA A 341 -4.26 -21.06 -2.00
CA ALA A 341 -3.00 -20.42 -2.39
C ALA A 341 -2.05 -20.11 -1.22
N ARG A 342 -2.55 -20.05 0.03
CA ARG A 342 -1.73 -19.69 1.21
C ARG A 342 -2.37 -20.11 2.53
N SER A 343 -1.53 -20.24 3.56
CA SER A 343 -1.95 -20.49 4.95
C SER A 343 -2.15 -19.22 5.79
N SER A 344 -1.61 -18.09 5.33
CA SER A 344 -1.64 -16.81 6.03
C SER A 344 -2.95 -16.04 5.81
N THR A 345 -3.17 -14.96 6.57
CA THR A 345 -4.39 -14.14 6.40
C THR A 345 -4.32 -13.35 5.10
N TYR A 346 -3.17 -12.71 4.86
CA TYR A 346 -2.90 -11.87 3.71
C TYR A 346 -1.77 -12.47 2.87
N CYS A 347 -1.85 -12.31 1.55
CA CYS A 347 -0.74 -12.69 0.67
C CYS A 347 0.55 -11.91 0.98
N THR A 348 0.42 -10.72 1.56
CA THR A 348 1.52 -9.86 1.98
C THR A 348 2.12 -10.20 3.34
N ASP A 349 1.65 -11.26 4.03
CA ASP A 349 2.16 -11.62 5.37
C ASP A 349 3.66 -11.99 5.34
N VAL A 350 4.20 -12.38 4.18
CA VAL A 350 5.65 -12.60 3.98
C VAL A 350 6.47 -11.34 4.24
N ALA A 351 5.91 -10.14 4.07
CA ALA A 351 6.62 -8.88 4.32
C ALA A 351 6.82 -8.55 5.81
N LYS A 352 6.32 -9.39 6.73
CA LYS A 352 6.44 -9.19 8.19
C LYS A 352 7.69 -9.83 8.80
N VAL A 353 8.46 -10.58 8.01
CA VAL A 353 9.63 -11.36 8.45
C VAL A 353 10.85 -10.52 8.83
#